data_AF-A0A7X0DJM9-F1
#
_entry.id   AF-A0A7X0DJM9-F1
#
_cell.length_a   1.000
_cell.length_b   1.000
_cell.length_c   1.000
_cell.angle_alpha   90.00
_cell.angle_beta   90.00
_cell.angle_gamma   90.00
#
_symmetry.space_group_name_H-M   'P 1'
#
loop_
_entity.id
_entity.type
_entity.pdbx_description
1 polymer ?
#
loop_
_entity_poly.entity_id
_entity_poly.type
_entity_poly.pdbx_seq_one_letter_code
_entity_poly.pdbx_strand_id
1 'polypeptide(L)'
;MVEKIRLGFNIIFLGLFIYFLAILRFQMKLSFILFNYQFIVIYFLLVIVFNVIYSQYFFSRLYFILNGMEDTFTFLKLKMVRKKLKSVFEISILLRFILIKQDKKSLDELYFYLKDSRLRYKTIIELYSVLISFREKEKASSLILNYKYSRNKWVKYCEALSMLSFEEHSKLKELVNFLDKFFLKNDIFTIYFYYLLRKSKTSFDLLESKKNDIRNRYYKFKNRIDSKHTKLLGSNLFFVVFYYIYDFSKKDVFY
;
A
#
# COMPACT_ATOMS: atom_id res chain seq x y z
N MET A 1 10.87 -2.02 24.56
CA MET A 1 9.44 -2.24 24.26
C MET A 1 9.20 -3.44 23.34
N VAL A 2 9.87 -3.55 22.19
CA VAL A 2 9.88 -4.78 21.36
C VAL A 2 10.25 -6.02 22.19
N GLU A 3 11.24 -5.89 23.07
CA GLU A 3 11.60 -6.93 24.04
C GLU A 3 10.48 -7.25 25.04
N LYS A 4 9.71 -6.25 25.48
CA LYS A 4 8.55 -6.46 26.38
C LYS A 4 7.41 -7.19 25.67
N ILE A 5 7.13 -6.85 24.40
CA ILE A 5 6.11 -7.56 23.60
C ILE A 5 6.59 -8.98 23.27
N ARG A 6 7.88 -9.16 22.95
CA ARG A 6 8.49 -10.50 22.78
C ARG A 6 8.40 -11.33 24.04
N LEU A 7 8.65 -10.73 25.19
CA LEU A 7 8.51 -11.37 26.48
C LEU A 7 7.05 -11.77 26.75
N GLY A 8 6.08 -10.90 26.43
CA GLY A 8 4.65 -11.23 26.50
C GLY A 8 4.25 -12.42 25.63
N PHE A 9 4.67 -12.46 24.36
CA PHE A 9 4.41 -13.60 23.48
C PHE A 9 5.11 -14.88 23.97
N ASN A 10 6.34 -14.79 24.48
CA ASN A 10 7.03 -15.94 25.06
C ASN A 10 6.31 -16.45 26.31
N ILE A 11 5.70 -15.58 27.13
CA ILE A 11 4.85 -16.00 28.25
C ILE A 11 3.59 -16.72 27.74
N ILE A 12 2.95 -16.22 26.67
CA ILE A 12 1.79 -16.89 26.06
C ILE A 12 2.17 -18.25 25.51
N PHE A 13 3.30 -18.37 24.79
CA PHE A 13 3.83 -19.65 24.35
C PHE A 13 4.11 -20.55 25.54
N LEU A 14 4.75 -20.07 26.60
CA LEU A 14 4.96 -20.87 27.81
C LEU A 14 3.63 -21.39 28.38
N GLY A 15 2.62 -20.54 28.48
CA GLY A 15 1.28 -20.93 28.94
C GLY A 15 0.62 -21.98 28.05
N LEU A 16 0.70 -21.82 26.72
CA LEU A 16 0.20 -22.81 25.75
C LEU A 16 0.94 -24.14 25.84
N PHE A 17 2.25 -24.10 26.08
CA PHE A 17 3.06 -25.30 26.28
C PHE A 17 2.64 -26.05 27.54
N ILE A 18 2.46 -25.34 28.65
CA ILE A 18 1.98 -25.93 29.91
C ILE A 18 0.57 -26.51 29.75
N TYR A 19 -0.33 -25.79 29.08
CA TYR A 19 -1.67 -26.27 28.77
C TYR A 19 -1.65 -27.53 27.90
N PHE A 20 -0.76 -27.58 26.91
CA PHE A 20 -0.57 -28.74 26.05
C PHE A 20 -0.03 -29.95 26.84
N LEU A 21 0.94 -29.74 27.73
CA LEU A 21 1.42 -30.78 28.65
C LEU A 21 0.31 -31.32 29.56
N ALA A 22 -0.63 -30.45 29.98
CA ALA A 22 -1.79 -30.86 30.77
C ALA A 22 -2.76 -31.75 29.96
N ILE A 23 -3.05 -31.40 28.69
CA ILE A 23 -3.89 -32.22 27.79
C ILE A 23 -3.28 -33.61 27.61
N LEU A 24 -1.97 -33.68 27.41
CA LEU A 24 -1.27 -34.95 27.22
C LEU A 24 -1.12 -35.75 28.52
N ARG A 25 -1.63 -35.26 29.67
CA ARG A 25 -1.45 -35.87 30.99
C ARG A 25 0.02 -36.16 31.29
N PHE A 26 0.83 -35.10 31.25
CA PHE A 26 2.27 -35.18 31.47
C PHE A 26 2.65 -36.11 32.62
N GLN A 27 3.52 -37.07 32.32
CA GLN A 27 4.17 -37.92 33.31
C GLN A 27 5.68 -37.71 33.19
N MET A 28 6.37 -37.58 34.33
CA MET A 28 7.85 -37.53 34.41
C MET A 28 8.47 -38.91 34.12
N LYS A 29 8.16 -39.49 32.96
CA LYS A 29 8.67 -40.77 32.48
C LYS A 29 9.35 -40.57 31.14
N LEU A 30 10.50 -41.23 30.95
CA LEU A 30 11.28 -41.15 29.72
C LEU A 30 10.48 -41.66 28.50
N SER A 31 9.58 -42.62 28.73
CA SER A 31 8.64 -43.12 27.71
C SER A 31 7.66 -42.06 27.21
N PHE A 32 7.21 -41.13 28.07
CA PHE A 32 6.30 -40.05 27.68
C PHE A 32 7.00 -39.07 26.73
N ILE A 33 8.27 -38.74 27.01
CA ILE A 33 9.09 -37.86 26.17
C ILE A 33 9.32 -38.50 24.81
N LEU A 34 9.69 -39.78 24.77
CA LEU A 34 9.89 -40.53 23.53
C LEU A 34 8.60 -40.71 22.72
N PHE A 35 7.44 -40.83 23.37
CA PHE A 35 6.17 -40.98 22.66
C PHE A 35 5.70 -39.66 22.01
N ASN A 36 5.99 -38.52 22.64
CA ASN A 36 5.53 -37.20 22.20
C ASN A 36 6.64 -36.34 21.58
N TYR A 37 7.82 -36.91 21.29
CA TYR A 37 9.01 -36.14 20.89
C TYR A 37 8.77 -35.29 19.63
N GLN A 38 8.02 -35.82 18.65
CA GLN A 38 7.72 -35.11 17.41
C GLN A 38 6.95 -33.82 17.68
N PHE A 39 5.96 -33.86 18.57
CA PHE A 39 5.17 -32.69 18.95
C PHE A 39 6.01 -31.66 19.71
N ILE A 40 6.85 -32.12 20.65
CA ILE A 40 7.75 -31.24 21.40
C ILE A 40 8.72 -30.53 20.45
N VAL A 41 9.33 -31.26 19.52
CA VAL A 41 10.27 -30.70 18.53
C VAL A 41 9.57 -29.71 17.60
N ILE A 42 8.38 -30.04 17.08
CA ILE A 42 7.60 -29.14 16.23
C ILE A 42 7.24 -27.85 16.98
N TYR A 43 6.86 -27.97 18.26
CA TYR A 43 6.54 -26.82 19.09
C TYR A 43 7.74 -25.88 19.26
N PHE A 44 8.92 -26.42 19.59
CA PHE A 44 10.15 -25.61 19.72
C PHE A 44 10.55 -24.96 18.39
N LEU A 45 10.45 -25.70 17.27
CA LEU A 45 10.68 -25.14 15.94
C LEU A 45 9.74 -23.98 15.65
N LEU A 46 8.46 -24.09 15.99
CA LEU A 46 7.47 -23.03 15.81
C LEU A 46 7.82 -21.78 16.64
N VAL A 47 8.21 -21.96 17.90
CA VAL A 47 8.64 -20.86 18.78
C VAL A 47 9.90 -20.17 18.23
N ILE A 48 10.87 -20.94 17.70
CA ILE A 48 12.08 -20.39 17.08
C ILE A 48 11.74 -19.62 15.80
N VAL A 49 10.95 -20.20 14.90
CA VAL A 49 10.50 -19.56 13.66
C VAL A 49 9.72 -18.28 13.99
N PHE A 50 8.85 -18.30 14.99
CA PHE A 50 8.13 -17.12 15.44
C PHE A 50 9.09 -16.05 15.97
N ASN A 51 10.02 -16.42 16.85
CA ASN A 51 10.96 -15.50 17.47
C ASN A 51 12.01 -14.91 16.52
N VAL A 52 12.47 -15.67 15.52
CA VAL A 52 13.53 -15.25 14.60
C VAL A 52 12.95 -14.56 13.37
N ILE A 53 11.93 -15.16 12.75
CA ILE A 53 11.44 -14.72 11.43
C ILE A 53 10.24 -13.80 11.59
N TYR A 54 9.24 -14.22 12.37
CA TYR A 54 7.95 -13.52 12.43
C TYR A 54 7.98 -12.29 13.33
N SER A 55 8.80 -12.34 14.39
CA SER A 55 8.92 -11.31 15.41
C SER A 55 9.26 -9.94 14.81
N GLN A 56 10.22 -9.89 13.88
CA GLN A 56 10.65 -8.64 13.26
C GLN A 56 9.53 -7.96 12.44
N TYR A 57 8.72 -8.75 11.74
CA TYR A 57 7.60 -8.23 10.93
C TYR A 57 6.38 -7.91 11.78
N PHE A 58 6.03 -8.80 12.72
CA PHE A 58 4.83 -8.71 13.53
C PHE A 58 4.93 -7.61 14.60
N PHE A 59 6.09 -7.42 15.23
CA PHE A 59 6.28 -6.36 16.22
C PHE A 59 6.18 -4.96 15.65
N SER A 60 6.61 -4.75 14.39
CA SER A 60 6.40 -3.45 13.75
C SER A 60 4.91 -3.12 13.71
N ARG A 61 4.06 -4.08 13.30
CA ARG A 61 2.61 -3.94 13.17
C ARG A 61 1.88 -3.88 14.51
N LEU A 62 2.28 -4.68 15.49
CA LEU A 62 1.72 -4.64 16.85
C LEU A 62 2.04 -3.33 17.57
N TYR A 63 3.24 -2.79 17.37
CA TYR A 63 3.62 -1.48 17.92
C TYR A 63 2.66 -0.38 17.41
N PHE A 64 2.27 -0.43 16.13
CA PHE A 64 1.27 0.49 15.57
C PHE A 64 -0.14 0.35 16.17
N ILE A 65 -0.51 -0.85 16.63
CA ILE A 65 -1.84 -1.13 17.18
C ILE A 65 -1.90 -0.81 18.68
N LEU A 66 -0.80 -1.04 19.40
CA LEU A 66 -0.74 -0.94 20.85
C LEU A 66 -0.26 0.41 21.38
N ASN A 67 0.37 1.25 20.56
CA ASN A 67 0.86 2.56 20.99
C ASN A 67 -0.02 3.72 20.52
N GLY A 68 0.01 4.81 21.29
CA GLY A 68 -0.59 6.08 20.91
C GLY A 68 -0.02 6.60 19.59
N MET A 69 -0.81 7.43 18.89
CA MET A 69 -0.41 8.04 17.62
C MET A 69 0.93 8.79 17.71
N GLU A 70 1.24 9.38 18.88
CA GLU A 70 2.42 10.21 19.08
C GLU A 70 3.72 9.42 19.27
N ASP A 71 3.69 8.34 20.06
CA ASP A 71 4.84 7.44 20.22
C ASP A 71 5.20 6.78 18.89
N THR A 72 4.16 6.42 18.15
CA THR A 72 4.26 5.79 16.85
C THR A 72 4.89 6.73 15.80
N PHE A 73 4.46 7.99 15.79
CA PHE A 73 5.06 9.04 14.97
C PHE A 73 6.53 9.27 15.33
N THR A 74 6.85 9.39 16.61
CA THR A 74 8.22 9.61 17.11
C THR A 74 9.16 8.46 16.74
N PHE A 75 8.69 7.21 16.91
CA PHE A 75 9.44 6.02 16.53
C PHE A 75 9.75 5.95 15.04
N LEU A 76 8.76 6.28 14.20
CA LEU A 76 8.94 6.33 12.75
C LEU A 76 9.89 7.44 12.32
N LYS A 77 9.80 8.62 12.95
CA LYS A 77 10.72 9.73 12.72
C LYS A 77 12.16 9.36 13.10
N LEU A 78 12.35 8.67 14.24
CA LEU A 78 13.65 8.14 14.64
C LEU A 78 14.19 7.09 13.66
N LYS A 79 13.33 6.22 13.12
CA LYS A 79 13.72 5.27 12.06
C LYS A 79 14.17 5.97 10.78
N MET A 80 13.50 7.06 10.41
CA MET A 80 13.88 7.89 9.27
C MET A 80 15.25 8.53 9.48
N VAL A 81 15.47 9.19 10.62
CA VAL A 81 16.78 9.80 11.00
C VAL A 81 17.91 8.76 10.98
N ARG A 82 17.64 7.54 11.46
CA ARG A 82 18.61 6.43 11.47
C ARG A 82 18.77 5.71 10.12
N LYS A 83 18.12 6.19 9.06
CA LYS A 83 18.05 5.56 7.73
C LYS A 83 17.61 4.09 7.70
N LYS A 84 16.77 3.68 8.66
CA LYS A 84 16.24 2.31 8.80
C LYS A 84 14.79 2.17 8.31
N LEU A 85 14.18 3.24 7.83
CA LEU A 85 12.80 3.26 7.33
C LEU A 85 12.73 2.65 5.91
N LYS A 86 12.68 1.32 5.83
CA LYS A 86 12.69 0.58 4.54
C LYS A 86 11.32 0.07 4.11
N SER A 87 10.40 -0.09 5.06
CA SER A 87 9.09 -0.66 4.78
C SER A 87 8.14 0.38 4.21
N VAL A 88 7.52 0.06 3.09
CA VAL A 88 6.51 0.91 2.44
C VAL A 88 5.34 1.20 3.39
N PHE A 89 4.97 0.21 4.20
CA PHE A 89 3.95 0.37 5.23
C PHE A 89 4.35 1.41 6.28
N GLU A 90 5.59 1.36 6.76
CA GLU A 90 6.10 2.32 7.74
C GLU A 90 6.18 3.74 7.17
N ILE A 91 6.65 3.87 5.92
CA ILE A 91 6.66 5.14 5.19
C ILE A 91 5.24 5.69 5.03
N SER A 92 4.28 4.84 4.65
CA SER A 92 2.89 5.23 4.45
C SER A 92 2.22 5.69 5.75
N ILE A 93 2.55 5.06 6.89
CA ILE A 93 2.03 5.46 8.19
C ILE A 93 2.71 6.74 8.69
N LEU A 94 4.02 6.86 8.52
CA LEU A 94 4.73 8.09 8.86
C LEU A 94 4.13 9.26 8.10
N LEU A 95 3.94 9.08 6.79
CA LEU A 95 3.28 10.04 5.93
C LEU A 95 1.88 10.33 6.48
N ARG A 96 1.04 9.33 6.75
CA ARG A 96 -0.30 9.54 7.35
C ARG A 96 -0.26 10.39 8.64
N PHE A 97 0.72 10.18 9.53
CA PHE A 97 0.85 10.97 10.75
C PHE A 97 1.34 12.40 10.49
N ILE A 98 2.36 12.59 9.64
CA ILE A 98 2.83 13.91 9.20
C ILE A 98 1.65 14.71 8.66
N LEU A 99 0.80 14.04 7.89
CA LEU A 99 -0.37 14.60 7.24
C LEU A 99 -1.49 14.95 8.22
N ILE A 100 -1.81 14.09 9.20
CA ILE A 100 -2.76 14.41 10.28
C ILE A 100 -2.28 15.62 11.08
N LYS A 101 -0.97 15.70 11.35
CA LYS A 101 -0.35 16.79 12.12
C LYS A 101 -0.09 18.05 11.29
N GLN A 102 -0.32 18.03 9.97
CA GLN A 102 0.01 19.11 9.03
C GLN A 102 1.45 19.64 9.14
N ASP A 103 2.39 18.76 9.49
CA ASP A 103 3.78 19.14 9.76
C ASP A 103 4.59 19.22 8.45
N LYS A 104 4.62 20.41 7.84
CA LYS A 104 5.35 20.68 6.60
C LYS A 104 6.84 20.35 6.69
N LYS A 105 7.47 20.58 7.86
CA LYS A 105 8.90 20.32 8.06
C LYS A 105 9.19 18.82 8.04
N SER A 106 8.39 18.02 8.75
CA SER A 106 8.54 16.56 8.72
C SER A 106 8.23 15.96 7.34
N LEU A 107 7.33 16.58 6.56
CA LEU A 107 7.08 16.19 5.17
C LEU A 107 8.33 16.40 4.30
N ASP A 108 8.99 17.54 4.44
CA ASP A 108 10.20 17.86 3.69
C ASP A 108 11.35 16.93 4.09
N GLU A 109 11.54 16.66 5.39
CA GLU A 109 12.50 15.68 5.89
C GLU A 109 12.26 14.29 5.29
N LEU A 110 10.99 13.85 5.22
CA LEU A 110 10.63 12.58 4.60
C LEU A 110 10.87 12.59 3.09
N TYR A 111 10.57 13.69 2.41
CA TYR A 111 10.82 13.85 0.98
C TYR A 111 12.32 13.76 0.66
N PHE A 112 13.17 14.47 1.39
CA PHE A 112 14.63 14.39 1.21
C PHE A 112 15.15 12.98 1.53
N TYR A 113 14.67 12.37 2.61
CA TYR A 113 15.02 10.98 2.94
C TYR A 113 14.68 10.00 1.81
N LEU A 114 13.50 10.15 1.21
CA LEU A 114 13.02 9.28 0.14
C LEU A 114 13.74 9.55 -1.19
N LYS A 115 14.09 10.81 -1.48
CA LYS A 115 14.85 11.20 -2.68
C LYS A 115 16.20 10.50 -2.78
N ASP A 116 16.89 10.32 -1.65
CA ASP A 116 18.20 9.68 -1.58
C ASP A 116 18.13 8.13 -1.60
N SER A 117 16.93 7.57 -1.50
CA SER A 117 16.70 6.12 -1.43
C SER A 117 16.28 5.55 -2.78
N ARG A 118 16.81 4.37 -3.15
CA ARG A 118 16.30 3.62 -4.31
C ARG A 118 14.90 3.08 -4.01
N LEU A 119 13.88 3.83 -4.41
CA LEU A 119 12.49 3.46 -4.22
C LEU A 119 12.04 2.42 -5.25
N ARG A 120 11.17 1.49 -4.84
CA ARG A 120 10.47 0.60 -5.78
C ARG A 120 9.33 1.36 -6.44
N TYR A 121 9.03 1.06 -7.71
CA TYR A 121 7.90 1.69 -8.44
C TYR A 121 6.61 1.74 -7.63
N LYS A 122 6.25 0.64 -6.96
CA LYS A 122 5.08 0.58 -6.08
C LYS A 122 5.08 1.68 -5.01
N THR A 123 6.22 1.91 -4.36
CA THR A 123 6.40 2.91 -3.32
C THR A 123 6.26 4.33 -3.86
N ILE A 124 6.83 4.62 -5.03
CA ILE A 124 6.69 5.95 -5.68
C ILE A 124 5.23 6.25 -6.00
N ILE A 125 4.51 5.28 -6.55
CA ILE A 125 3.10 5.43 -6.91
C ILE A 125 2.25 5.68 -5.65
N GLU A 126 2.49 4.93 -4.57
CA GLU A 126 1.79 5.13 -3.29
C GLU A 126 2.09 6.51 -2.69
N LEU A 127 3.36 6.92 -2.63
CA LEU A 127 3.77 8.25 -2.17
C LEU A 127 3.14 9.37 -3.00
N TYR A 128 3.17 9.24 -4.33
CA TYR A 128 2.58 10.19 -5.25
C TYR A 128 1.09 10.36 -4.99
N SER A 129 0.36 9.25 -4.84
CA SER A 129 -1.08 9.26 -4.57
C SER A 129 -1.37 10.09 -3.33
N VAL A 130 -0.61 9.85 -2.26
CA VAL A 130 -0.78 10.54 -1.00
C VAL A 130 -0.46 12.03 -1.16
N LEU A 131 0.66 12.41 -1.79
CA LEU A 131 1.01 13.82 -1.99
C LEU A 131 -0.04 14.60 -2.81
N ILE A 132 -0.63 14.00 -3.86
CA ILE A 132 -1.74 14.64 -4.59
C ILE A 132 -2.94 14.89 -3.67
N SER A 133 -3.31 13.92 -2.82
CA SER A 133 -4.46 14.08 -1.93
C SER A 133 -4.30 15.28 -0.99
N PHE A 134 -3.06 15.67 -0.68
CA PHE A 134 -2.71 16.84 0.13
C PHE A 134 -2.40 18.09 -0.68
N ARG A 135 -2.67 18.07 -1.99
CA ARG A 135 -2.44 19.19 -2.91
C ARG A 135 -0.97 19.63 -3.03
N GLU A 136 -0.01 18.82 -2.58
CA GLU A 136 1.44 19.05 -2.72
C GLU A 136 1.93 18.54 -4.10
N LYS A 137 1.33 19.08 -5.17
CA LYS A 137 1.45 18.53 -6.53
C LYS A 137 2.86 18.60 -7.10
N GLU A 138 3.62 19.64 -6.75
CA GLU A 138 4.99 19.83 -7.22
C GLU A 138 5.94 18.75 -6.68
N LYS A 139 5.86 18.48 -5.37
CA LYS A 139 6.62 17.39 -4.72
C LYS A 139 6.18 16.02 -5.22
N ALA A 140 4.90 15.86 -5.54
CA ALA A 140 4.40 14.64 -6.15
C ALA A 140 5.01 14.45 -7.56
N SER A 141 4.99 15.50 -8.38
CA SER A 141 5.52 15.49 -9.74
C SER A 141 7.02 15.17 -9.79
N SER A 142 7.81 15.79 -8.92
CA SER A 142 9.25 15.59 -8.87
C SER A 142 9.65 14.13 -8.59
N LEU A 143 8.86 13.40 -7.78
CA LEU A 143 9.09 11.98 -7.53
C LEU A 143 8.90 11.12 -8.78
N ILE A 144 7.95 11.47 -9.66
CA ILE A 144 7.67 10.72 -10.89
C ILE A 144 8.70 11.02 -11.97
N LEU A 145 9.19 12.25 -12.05
CA LEU A 145 10.18 12.65 -13.06
C LEU A 145 11.43 11.76 -13.03
N ASN A 146 11.85 11.32 -11.84
CA ASN A 146 12.95 10.37 -11.65
C ASN A 146 12.70 9.00 -12.33
N TYR A 147 11.45 8.70 -12.66
CA TYR A 147 11.02 7.45 -13.27
C TYR A 147 10.34 7.65 -14.64
N LYS A 148 10.61 8.78 -15.31
CA LYS A 148 10.08 9.11 -16.64
C LYS A 148 10.31 8.00 -17.68
N TYR A 149 11.40 7.23 -17.58
CA TYR A 149 11.68 6.13 -18.52
C TYR A 149 11.11 4.77 -18.10
N SER A 150 10.33 4.71 -17.01
CA SER A 150 9.72 3.48 -16.53
C SER A 150 8.68 2.95 -17.51
N ARG A 151 8.74 1.64 -17.80
CA ARG A 151 7.68 0.92 -18.52
C ARG A 151 6.50 0.55 -17.63
N ASN A 152 6.52 0.91 -16.35
CA ASN A 152 5.43 0.59 -15.43
C ASN A 152 4.19 1.43 -15.74
N LYS A 153 3.09 0.75 -16.08
CA LYS A 153 1.81 1.36 -16.46
C LYS A 153 1.23 2.31 -15.42
N TRP A 154 1.42 2.04 -14.12
CA TRP A 154 0.91 2.90 -13.05
C TRP A 154 1.80 4.13 -12.83
N VAL A 155 3.11 4.00 -12.99
CA VAL A 155 4.01 5.17 -13.00
C VAL A 155 3.63 6.09 -14.16
N LYS A 156 3.39 5.52 -15.35
CA LYS A 156 2.94 6.25 -16.54
C LYS A 156 1.56 6.91 -16.36
N TYR A 157 0.64 6.24 -15.66
CA TYR A 157 -0.66 6.81 -15.31
C TYR A 157 -0.51 8.01 -14.37
N CYS A 158 0.31 7.87 -13.33
CA CYS A 158 0.61 8.96 -12.42
C CYS A 158 1.36 10.12 -13.13
N GLU A 159 2.27 9.82 -14.06
CA GLU A 159 2.94 10.82 -14.91
C GLU A 159 1.91 11.61 -15.72
N ALA A 160 0.97 10.92 -16.36
CA ALA A 160 -0.09 11.54 -17.15
C ALA A 160 -1.03 12.41 -16.29
N LEU A 161 -1.36 11.99 -15.08
CA LEU A 161 -2.10 12.82 -14.11
C LEU A 161 -1.32 14.06 -13.68
N SER A 162 0.00 13.95 -13.53
CA SER A 162 0.87 15.10 -13.25
C SER A 162 0.83 16.10 -14.40
N MET A 163 1.05 15.63 -15.64
CA MET A 163 1.01 16.46 -16.84
C MET A 163 -0.34 17.17 -17.01
N LEU A 164 -1.45 16.48 -16.69
CA LEU A 164 -2.79 17.08 -16.65
C LEU A 164 -2.90 18.22 -15.64
N SER A 165 -2.26 18.10 -14.47
CA SER A 165 -2.34 19.14 -13.45
C SER A 165 -1.43 20.34 -13.71
N PHE A 166 -0.39 20.19 -14.54
CA PHE A 166 0.50 21.28 -14.96
C PHE A 166 0.21 21.77 -16.39
N GLU A 167 -0.90 21.33 -16.99
CA GLU A 167 -1.34 21.73 -18.35
C GLU A 167 -0.32 21.43 -19.47
N GLU A 168 0.54 20.41 -19.27
CA GLU A 168 1.54 19.97 -20.27
C GLU A 168 0.93 19.04 -21.35
N HIS A 169 0.05 19.59 -22.19
CA HIS A 169 -0.77 18.82 -23.13
C HIS A 169 -0.02 18.07 -24.23
N SER A 170 1.16 18.52 -24.66
CA SER A 170 1.93 17.89 -25.75
C SER A 170 2.48 16.51 -25.35
N LYS A 171 3.08 16.41 -24.16
CA LYS A 171 3.61 15.15 -23.61
C LYS A 171 2.51 14.18 -23.17
N LEU A 172 1.33 14.70 -22.85
CA LEU A 172 0.19 13.91 -22.44
C LEU A 172 -0.28 12.93 -23.52
N LYS A 173 -0.24 13.33 -24.80
CA LYS A 173 -0.70 12.49 -25.93
C LYS A 173 0.08 11.18 -26.04
N GLU A 174 1.40 11.22 -25.86
CA GLU A 174 2.26 10.03 -25.90
C GLU A 174 1.95 9.07 -24.74
N LEU A 175 1.74 9.62 -23.54
CA LEU A 175 1.39 8.84 -22.35
C LEU A 175 0.01 8.21 -22.47
N VAL A 176 -0.98 8.93 -23.00
CA VAL A 176 -2.32 8.42 -23.29
C VAL A 176 -2.24 7.21 -24.24
N ASN A 177 -1.50 7.32 -25.34
CA ASN A 177 -1.34 6.25 -26.31
C ASN A 177 -0.65 5.01 -25.71
N PHE A 178 0.30 5.20 -24.79
CA PHE A 178 0.92 4.10 -24.07
C PHE A 178 -0.09 3.40 -23.14
N LEU A 179 -0.85 4.18 -22.36
CA LEU A 179 -1.79 3.67 -21.36
C LEU A 179 -2.99 2.95 -22.01
N ASP A 180 -3.44 3.43 -23.17
CA ASP A 180 -4.56 2.85 -23.93
C ASP A 180 -4.38 1.35 -24.17
N LYS A 181 -3.15 0.94 -24.53
CA LYS A 181 -2.78 -0.47 -24.80
C LYS A 181 -2.97 -1.40 -23.58
N PHE A 182 -2.96 -0.87 -22.37
CA PHE A 182 -3.03 -1.63 -21.12
C PHE A 182 -4.36 -1.46 -20.38
N PHE A 183 -4.87 -0.22 -20.30
CA PHE A 183 -6.01 0.11 -19.43
C PHE A 183 -7.36 -0.27 -20.06
N LEU A 184 -7.47 -0.30 -21.40
CA LEU A 184 -8.69 -0.76 -22.08
C LEU A 184 -8.94 -2.27 -21.98
N LYS A 185 -7.93 -3.06 -21.62
CA LYS A 185 -8.04 -4.53 -21.52
C LYS A 185 -8.68 -4.99 -20.20
N ASN A 186 -8.91 -4.09 -19.25
CA ASN A 186 -9.43 -4.42 -17.93
C ASN A 186 -10.48 -3.40 -17.50
N ASP A 187 -11.68 -3.88 -17.19
CA ASP A 187 -12.86 -3.04 -16.94
C ASP A 187 -12.65 -1.99 -15.83
N ILE A 188 -11.96 -2.37 -14.73
CA ILE A 188 -11.69 -1.43 -13.63
C ILE A 188 -10.70 -0.36 -14.07
N PHE A 189 -9.65 -0.75 -14.80
CA PHE A 189 -8.63 0.19 -15.28
C PHE A 189 -9.18 1.10 -16.37
N THR A 190 -10.14 0.64 -17.15
CA THR A 190 -10.82 1.47 -18.15
C THR A 190 -11.56 2.63 -17.48
N ILE A 191 -12.17 2.42 -16.30
CA ILE A 191 -12.81 3.49 -15.51
C ILE A 191 -11.79 4.54 -15.04
N TYR A 192 -10.62 4.11 -14.56
CA TYR A 192 -9.54 5.04 -14.20
C TYR A 192 -8.99 5.80 -15.42
N PHE A 193 -8.90 5.14 -16.57
CA PHE A 193 -8.42 5.74 -17.80
C PHE A 193 -9.39 6.77 -18.38
N TYR A 194 -10.70 6.57 -18.22
CA TYR A 194 -11.72 7.52 -18.63
C TYR A 194 -11.56 8.90 -17.98
N TYR A 195 -11.20 8.97 -16.69
CA TYR A 195 -10.88 10.24 -16.02
C TYR A 195 -9.81 11.02 -16.79
N LEU A 196 -8.75 10.31 -17.16
CA LEU A 196 -7.60 10.88 -17.83
C LEU A 196 -7.95 11.38 -19.23
N LEU A 197 -8.69 10.59 -19.99
CA LEU A 197 -9.21 10.97 -21.30
C LEU A 197 -10.09 12.23 -21.19
N ARG A 198 -11.06 12.24 -20.29
CA ARG A 198 -11.99 13.38 -20.13
C ARG A 198 -11.26 14.67 -19.76
N LYS A 199 -10.35 14.61 -18.79
CA LYS A 199 -9.57 15.77 -18.35
C LYS A 199 -8.57 16.26 -19.39
N SER A 200 -8.10 15.36 -20.26
CA SER A 200 -7.15 15.72 -21.32
C SER A 200 -7.75 16.55 -22.46
N LYS A 201 -9.08 16.70 -22.52
CA LYS A 201 -9.81 17.32 -23.64
C LYS A 201 -9.38 16.73 -25.01
N THR A 202 -8.95 15.47 -25.03
CA THR A 202 -8.70 14.76 -26.29
C THR A 202 -10.00 14.55 -27.05
N SER A 203 -9.92 14.46 -28.38
CA SER A 203 -11.04 14.46 -29.34
C SER A 203 -12.35 13.85 -28.80
N PHE A 204 -13.39 14.70 -28.73
CA PHE A 204 -14.69 14.45 -28.10
C PHE A 204 -15.37 13.17 -28.61
N ASP A 205 -15.26 12.86 -29.90
CA ASP A 205 -15.89 11.69 -30.54
C ASP A 205 -15.33 10.35 -30.04
N LEU A 206 -14.03 10.32 -29.73
CA LEU A 206 -13.35 9.15 -29.18
C LEU A 206 -13.71 8.96 -27.69
N LEU A 207 -14.19 10.00 -27.03
CA LEU A 207 -14.65 10.01 -25.65
C LEU A 207 -16.07 9.47 -25.53
N GLU A 208 -16.97 9.89 -26.41
CA GLU A 208 -18.40 9.50 -26.46
C GLU A 208 -18.55 8.00 -26.77
N SER A 209 -17.82 7.53 -27.79
CA SER A 209 -17.78 6.11 -28.17
C SER A 209 -17.23 5.22 -27.05
N LYS A 210 -16.10 5.62 -26.43
CA LYS A 210 -15.55 4.92 -25.27
C LYS A 210 -16.46 5.00 -24.04
N LYS A 211 -17.17 6.11 -23.81
CA LYS A 211 -18.13 6.27 -22.70
C LYS A 211 -19.23 5.22 -22.78
N ASN A 212 -19.85 5.06 -23.94
CA ASN A 212 -20.91 4.08 -24.16
C ASN A 212 -20.42 2.63 -23.99
N ASP A 213 -19.23 2.31 -24.51
CA ASP A 213 -18.60 1.00 -24.32
C ASP A 213 -18.33 0.68 -22.85
N ILE A 214 -17.79 1.65 -22.10
CA ILE A 214 -17.51 1.50 -20.66
C ILE A 214 -18.82 1.32 -19.90
N ARG A 215 -19.85 2.11 -20.22
CA ARG A 215 -21.18 2.05 -19.61
C ARG A 215 -21.82 0.68 -19.82
N ASN A 216 -21.82 0.18 -21.05
CA ASN A 216 -22.40 -1.11 -21.42
C ASN A 216 -21.67 -2.28 -20.72
N ARG A 217 -20.34 -2.24 -20.68
CA ARG A 217 -19.55 -3.26 -19.96
C ARG A 217 -19.76 -3.21 -18.45
N TYR A 218 -19.87 -2.01 -17.87
CA TYR A 218 -20.12 -1.87 -16.45
C TYR A 218 -21.47 -2.46 -16.06
N TYR A 219 -22.55 -2.17 -16.78
CA TYR A 219 -23.86 -2.79 -16.49
C TYR A 219 -23.80 -4.32 -16.60
N LYS A 220 -23.05 -4.85 -17.57
CA LYS A 220 -22.89 -6.30 -17.76
C LYS A 220 -22.10 -6.98 -16.62
N PHE A 221 -21.13 -6.30 -16.00
CA PHE A 221 -20.20 -6.91 -15.04
C PHE A 221 -20.14 -6.21 -13.67
N LYS A 222 -21.12 -5.35 -13.34
CA LYS A 222 -21.15 -4.47 -12.16
C LYS A 222 -20.69 -5.16 -10.88
N ASN A 223 -21.34 -6.26 -10.50
CA ASN A 223 -21.05 -6.96 -9.23
C ASN A 223 -19.60 -7.48 -9.17
N ARG A 224 -19.06 -7.93 -10.30
CA ARG A 224 -17.68 -8.42 -10.40
C ARG A 224 -16.67 -7.27 -10.37
N ILE A 225 -17.00 -6.14 -10.98
CA ILE A 225 -16.18 -4.93 -11.00
C ILE A 225 -16.12 -4.32 -9.60
N ASP A 226 -17.27 -4.15 -8.95
CA ASP A 226 -17.38 -3.58 -7.60
C ASP A 226 -16.65 -4.47 -6.58
N SER A 227 -16.86 -5.80 -6.62
CA SER A 227 -16.14 -6.75 -5.76
C SER A 227 -14.62 -6.68 -5.94
N LYS A 228 -14.14 -6.65 -7.20
CA LYS A 228 -12.71 -6.51 -7.49
C LYS A 228 -12.16 -5.16 -7.02
N HIS A 229 -12.90 -4.07 -7.20
CA HIS A 229 -12.49 -2.74 -6.75
C HIS A 229 -12.40 -2.69 -5.22
N THR A 230 -13.40 -3.21 -4.50
CA THR A 230 -13.37 -3.33 -3.03
C THR A 230 -12.19 -4.16 -2.54
N LYS A 231 -11.87 -5.27 -3.21
CA LYS A 231 -10.68 -6.06 -2.91
C LYS A 231 -9.38 -5.27 -3.13
N LEU A 232 -9.31 -4.47 -4.18
CA LEU A 232 -8.17 -3.60 -4.46
C LEU A 232 -8.03 -2.50 -3.40
N LEU A 233 -9.13 -1.85 -2.99
CA LEU A 233 -9.19 -0.85 -1.92
C LEU A 233 -8.68 -1.42 -0.58
N GLY A 234 -9.14 -2.61 -0.19
CA GLY A 234 -8.72 -3.25 1.05
C GLY A 234 -7.26 -3.74 1.06
N SER A 235 -6.64 -3.84 -0.12
CA SER A 235 -5.29 -4.41 -0.27
C SER A 235 -4.18 -3.37 -0.43
N ASN A 236 -4.51 -2.13 -0.78
CA ASN A 236 -3.50 -1.15 -1.14
C ASN A 236 -3.99 0.30 -0.94
N LEU A 237 -3.22 1.06 -0.16
CA LEU A 237 -3.43 2.50 0.06
C LEU A 237 -3.52 3.29 -1.25
N PHE A 238 -2.77 2.88 -2.28
CA PHE A 238 -2.87 3.41 -3.63
C PHE A 238 -4.33 3.52 -4.10
N PHE A 239 -5.09 2.41 -4.07
CA PHE A 239 -6.46 2.41 -4.58
C PHE A 239 -7.41 3.21 -3.70
N VAL A 240 -7.15 3.29 -2.39
CA VAL A 240 -7.91 4.12 -1.46
C VAL A 240 -7.79 5.60 -1.85
N VAL A 241 -6.61 6.06 -2.23
CA VAL A 241 -6.41 7.45 -2.64
C VAL A 241 -6.99 7.72 -4.03
N PHE A 242 -6.89 6.76 -4.95
CA PHE A 242 -7.50 6.85 -6.27
C PHE A 242 -9.02 6.58 -6.27
N TYR A 243 -9.62 6.24 -5.14
CA TYR A 243 -11.07 6.00 -4.99
C TYR A 243 -11.88 7.17 -5.53
N TYR A 244 -11.49 8.41 -5.22
CA TYR A 244 -12.19 9.60 -5.70
C TYR A 244 -12.15 9.73 -7.22
N ILE A 245 -11.02 9.41 -7.85
CA ILE A 245 -10.91 9.40 -9.32
C ILE A 245 -11.84 8.35 -9.92
N TYR A 246 -11.95 7.17 -9.29
CA TYR A 246 -12.89 6.14 -9.71
C TYR A 246 -14.35 6.61 -9.57
N ASP A 247 -14.72 7.20 -8.44
CA ASP A 247 -16.08 7.67 -8.19
C ASP A 247 -16.46 8.85 -9.09
N PHE A 248 -15.55 9.80 -9.33
CA PHE A 248 -15.75 10.89 -10.30
C PHE A 248 -15.90 10.35 -11.71
N SER A 249 -15.02 9.46 -12.17
CA SER A 249 -15.17 8.77 -13.45
C SER A 249 -16.51 8.07 -13.58
N LYS A 250 -16.92 7.35 -12.54
CA LYS A 250 -18.19 6.63 -12.52
C LYS A 250 -19.34 7.62 -12.69
N LYS A 251 -19.39 8.68 -11.87
CA LYS A 251 -20.40 9.73 -12.04
C LYS A 251 -20.42 10.28 -13.46
N ASP A 252 -19.25 10.60 -14.00
CA ASP A 252 -19.04 11.15 -15.33
C ASP A 252 -19.37 10.21 -16.51
N VAL A 253 -19.43 8.89 -16.27
CA VAL A 253 -19.84 7.88 -17.25
C VAL A 253 -21.36 7.66 -17.23
N PHE A 254 -21.97 7.68 -16.03
CA PHE A 254 -23.37 7.28 -15.84
C PHE A 254 -24.36 8.45 -15.72
N TYR A 255 -23.88 9.65 -15.37
CA TYR A 255 -24.64 10.90 -15.26
C TYR A 255 -24.06 11.94 -16.24
#